data_AF-A0A645E939-F1
#
_entry.id   AF-A0A645E939-F1
#
_cell.length_a   1.000
_cell.length_b   1.000
_cell.length_c   1.000
_cell.angle_alpha   90.00
_cell.angle_beta   90.00
_cell.angle_gamma   90.00
#
_symmetry.space_group_name_H-M   'P 1'
#
loop_
_entity.id
_entity.type
_entity.pdbx_description
1 polymer ?
#
loop_
_entity_poly.entity_id
_entity_poly.type
_entity_poly.pdbx_seq_one_letter_code
_entity_poly.pdbx_strand_id
1 'polypeptide(L)'
;MILSQVLGGVLAGMGGSIEMLGRYTTFSWGALPGYGWTGITVAILAGNNPAFVPLAAFFMAYLNKGCNLMSTYSGVPAQLIDIIQALIFLFFAAEQFLSRYRQKLVVRNTQAELAAKASPTEGSVK
;
A
#
# COMPACT_ATOMS: atom_id res chain seq x y z
N MET A 1 -8.43 -20.58 6.96
CA MET A 1 -7.07 -20.35 6.42
C MET A 1 -6.87 -20.99 5.06
N ILE A 2 -7.08 -22.30 4.89
CA ILE A 2 -6.85 -22.96 3.58
C ILE A 2 -7.83 -22.47 2.50
N LEU A 3 -9.11 -22.30 2.85
CA LEU A 3 -10.12 -21.83 1.88
C LEU A 3 -9.82 -20.42 1.33
N SER A 4 -9.30 -19.50 2.15
CA SER A 4 -8.92 -18.17 1.69
C SER A 4 -7.66 -18.18 0.84
N GLN A 5 -6.70 -19.06 1.13
CA GLN A 5 -5.49 -19.23 0.31
C GLN A 5 -5.84 -19.83 -1.06
N VAL A 6 -6.77 -20.79 -1.11
CA VAL A 6 -7.26 -21.36 -2.38
C VAL A 6 -8.01 -20.32 -3.19
N LEU A 7 -8.95 -19.59 -2.59
CA LEU A 7 -9.68 -18.51 -3.27
C LEU A 7 -8.73 -17.40 -3.76
N GLY A 8 -7.77 -16.97 -2.94
CA GLY A 8 -6.76 -15.99 -3.33
C GLY A 8 -5.87 -16.47 -4.47
N GLY A 9 -5.45 -17.74 -4.42
CA GLY A 9 -4.65 -18.37 -5.48
C GLY A 9 -5.39 -18.48 -6.81
N VAL A 10 -6.68 -18.87 -6.77
CA VAL A 10 -7.53 -18.93 -7.97
C VAL A 10 -7.73 -17.54 -8.58
N LEU A 11 -8.01 -16.52 -7.76
CA LEU A 11 -8.18 -15.14 -8.24
C LEU A 11 -6.90 -14.56 -8.84
N ALA A 12 -5.76 -14.76 -8.18
CA ALA A 12 -4.45 -14.34 -8.70
C ALA A 12 -4.09 -15.08 -9.99
N GLY A 13 -4.36 -16.40 -10.05
CA GLY A 13 -4.14 -17.23 -11.22
C GLY A 13 -4.99 -16.80 -12.41
N MET A 14 -6.29 -16.53 -12.20
CA MET A 14 -7.19 -16.02 -13.26
C MET A 14 -6.73 -14.66 -13.79
N GLY A 15 -6.35 -13.72 -12.91
CA GLY A 15 -5.85 -12.42 -13.34
C GLY A 15 -4.60 -12.52 -14.20
N GLY A 16 -3.62 -13.34 -13.79
CA GLY A 16 -2.40 -13.56 -14.55
C GLY A 16 -2.62 -14.27 -15.90
N SER A 17 -3.52 -15.25 -15.94
CA SER A 17 -3.82 -15.98 -17.18
C SER A 17 -4.59 -15.15 -18.21
N ILE A 18 -5.53 -14.30 -17.78
CA ILE A 18 -6.22 -13.35 -18.67
C ILE A 18 -5.23 -12.37 -19.31
N GLU A 19 -4.29 -11.85 -18.53
CA GLU A 19 -3.30 -10.89 -19.04
C GLU A 19 -2.33 -11.57 -20.03
N MET A 20 -1.82 -12.77 -19.72
CA MET A 20 -0.90 -13.50 -20.59
C MET A 20 -1.56 -13.98 -21.88
N LEU A 21 -2.81 -14.47 -21.83
CA LEU A 21 -3.53 -14.96 -23.01
C LEU A 21 -4.16 -13.83 -23.84
N GLY A 22 -4.51 -12.70 -23.21
CA GLY A 22 -5.27 -11.63 -23.85
C GLY A 22 -4.45 -10.45 -24.34
N ARG A 23 -3.32 -10.10 -23.70
CA ARG A 23 -2.59 -8.86 -24.00
C ARG A 23 -1.28 -9.07 -24.78
N TYR A 24 -0.66 -10.24 -24.69
CA TYR A 24 0.63 -10.52 -25.35
C TYR A 24 0.45 -11.55 -26.47
N THR A 25 0.77 -11.17 -27.71
CA THR A 25 0.73 -12.09 -28.87
C THR A 25 1.97 -12.99 -28.95
N THR A 26 3.05 -12.62 -28.27
CA THR A 26 4.28 -13.40 -28.15
C THR A 26 4.83 -13.27 -26.73
N PHE A 27 5.30 -14.39 -26.16
CA PHE A 27 5.88 -14.42 -24.81
C PHE A 27 7.29 -13.82 -24.84
N SER A 28 7.39 -12.53 -24.55
CA SER A 28 8.68 -11.84 -24.50
C SER A 28 9.33 -12.04 -23.13
N TRP A 29 10.39 -12.84 -23.08
CA TRP A 29 11.21 -13.09 -21.87
C TRP A 29 11.99 -11.87 -21.36
N GLY A 30 11.90 -10.72 -22.06
CA GLY A 30 12.80 -9.59 -21.85
C GLY A 30 12.52 -8.71 -20.62
N ALA A 31 11.34 -8.76 -20.00
CA ALA A 31 11.02 -7.87 -18.88
C ALA A 31 9.95 -8.43 -17.94
N LEU A 32 10.17 -8.30 -16.63
CA LEU A 32 9.10 -8.45 -15.64
C LEU A 32 8.06 -7.33 -15.86
N PRO A 33 6.76 -7.63 -15.98
CA PRO A 33 5.72 -6.63 -16.22
C PRO A 33 5.57 -5.56 -15.12
N GLY A 34 6.27 -5.68 -13.98
CA GLY A 34 6.18 -4.71 -12.88
C GLY A 34 4.85 -4.70 -12.12
N TYR A 35 3.89 -5.58 -12.47
CA TYR A 35 2.57 -5.62 -11.83
C TYR A 35 2.59 -5.88 -10.32
N GLY A 36 3.62 -6.56 -9.82
CA GLY A 36 3.83 -6.73 -8.38
C GLY A 36 4.08 -5.40 -7.65
N TRP A 37 4.91 -4.53 -8.22
CA TRP A 37 5.23 -3.23 -7.64
C TRP A 37 4.03 -2.29 -7.62
N THR A 38 3.30 -2.23 -8.73
CA THR A 38 2.05 -1.45 -8.80
C THR A 38 1.00 -1.99 -7.84
N GLY A 39 0.89 -3.32 -7.66
CA GLY A 39 0.02 -3.94 -6.66
C GLY A 39 0.34 -3.53 -5.23
N ILE A 40 1.63 -3.44 -4.87
CA ILE A 40 2.06 -2.94 -3.55
C ILE A 40 1.62 -1.49 -3.36
N THR A 41 1.81 -0.63 -4.37
CA THR A 41 1.40 0.77 -4.26
C THR A 41 -0.12 0.90 -4.13
N VAL A 42 -0.91 0.09 -4.85
CA VAL A 42 -2.37 0.06 -4.69
C VAL A 42 -2.79 -0.37 -3.28
N ALA A 43 -2.12 -1.37 -2.71
CA ALA A 43 -2.41 -1.83 -1.34
C ALA A 43 -2.12 -0.74 -0.29
N ILE A 44 -1.04 0.02 -0.49
CA ILE A 44 -0.68 1.16 0.36
C ILE A 44 -1.69 2.29 0.22
N LEU A 45 -2.08 2.62 -1.01
CA LEU A 45 -3.07 3.66 -1.28
C LEU A 45 -4.45 3.33 -0.67
N ALA A 46 -4.79 2.04 -0.61
CA ALA A 46 -6.02 1.56 0.04
C ALA A 46 -5.96 1.56 1.59
N GLY A 47 -4.84 1.95 2.20
CA GLY A 47 -4.71 2.08 3.66
C GLY A 47 -4.92 0.77 4.43
N ASN A 48 -4.53 -0.37 3.84
CA ASN A 48 -4.76 -1.72 4.39
C ASN A 48 -6.24 -2.07 4.65
N ASN A 49 -7.19 -1.32 4.06
CA ASN A 49 -8.61 -1.59 4.18
C ASN A 49 -9.13 -2.22 2.87
N PRO A 50 -9.54 -3.51 2.90
CA PRO A 50 -9.88 -4.27 1.69
C PRO A 50 -11.06 -3.69 0.90
N ALA A 51 -11.93 -2.91 1.54
CA ALA A 51 -13.07 -2.28 0.87
C ALA A 51 -12.66 -1.21 -0.15
N PHE A 52 -11.51 -0.54 0.06
CA PHE A 52 -11.04 0.55 -0.80
C PHE A 52 -10.09 0.08 -1.92
N VAL A 53 -9.70 -1.21 -1.93
CA VAL A 53 -8.80 -1.78 -2.94
C VAL A 53 -9.33 -1.64 -4.37
N PRO A 54 -10.61 -1.90 -4.69
CA PRO A 54 -11.12 -1.75 -6.05
C PRO A 54 -11.05 -0.30 -6.54
N LEU A 55 -11.32 0.66 -5.64
CA LEU A 55 -11.28 2.09 -5.96
C LEU A 55 -9.84 2.57 -6.20
N ALA A 56 -8.90 2.15 -5.34
CA ALA A 56 -7.48 2.45 -5.49
C ALA A 56 -6.90 1.83 -6.77
N ALA A 57 -7.29 0.58 -7.08
CA ALA A 57 -6.89 -0.10 -8.31
C ALA A 57 -7.40 0.62 -9.56
N PHE A 58 -8.65 1.10 -9.55
CA PHE A 58 -9.23 1.86 -10.65
C PHE A 58 -8.48 3.18 -10.88
N PHE A 59 -8.21 3.93 -9.81
CA PHE A 59 -7.43 5.17 -9.89
C PHE A 59 -6.03 4.93 -10.45
N MET A 60 -5.34 3.88 -9.97
CA MET A 60 -4.00 3.54 -10.45
C MET A 60 -4.02 3.09 -11.93
N ALA A 61 -5.03 2.33 -12.34
CA ALA A 61 -5.21 1.93 -13.75
C ALA A 61 -5.46 3.16 -14.65
N TYR A 62 -6.24 4.12 -14.19
CA TYR A 62 -6.48 5.38 -14.90
C TYR A 62 -5.18 6.18 -15.08
N LEU A 63 -4.40 6.34 -14.01
CA LEU A 63 -3.09 7.00 -14.09
C LEU A 63 -2.14 6.25 -15.04
N ASN A 64 -2.15 4.92 -15.04
CA ASN A 64 -1.32 4.12 -15.94
C ASN A 64 -1.67 4.31 -17.40
N LYS A 65 -2.96 4.26 -17.73
CA LYS A 65 -3.40 4.55 -19.10
C LYS A 65 -3.14 6.01 -19.49
N GLY A 66 -3.36 6.97 -18.59
CA GLY A 66 -3.06 8.38 -18.82
C GLY A 66 -1.58 8.64 -19.11
N CYS A 67 -0.67 8.08 -18.30
CA CYS A 67 0.76 8.22 -18.52
C CYS A 67 1.22 7.53 -19.82
N ASN A 68 0.67 6.36 -20.14
CA ASN A 68 1.00 5.65 -21.38
C ASN A 68 0.56 6.42 -22.63
N LEU A 69 -0.65 7.01 -22.60
CA LEU A 69 -1.12 7.92 -23.65
C LEU A 69 -0.20 9.15 -23.77
N MET A 70 0.17 9.79 -22.66
CA MET A 70 1.11 10.92 -22.69
C MET A 70 2.48 10.54 -23.23
N SER A 71 2.94 9.32 -22.95
CA SER A 71 4.21 8.81 -23.49
C SER A 71 4.17 8.61 -24.99
N THR A 72 3.03 8.15 -25.51
CA THR A 72 2.82 7.93 -26.94
C THR A 72 2.66 9.24 -27.72
N TYR A 73 1.95 10.23 -27.15
CA TYR A 73 1.58 11.46 -27.88
C TYR A 73 2.47 12.68 -27.60
N SER A 74 3.06 12.79 -26.42
CA SER A 74 3.77 14.01 -25.98
C SER A 74 5.25 13.77 -25.68
N GLY A 75 5.79 12.58 -25.97
CA GLY A 75 7.19 12.24 -25.74
C GLY A 75 7.58 12.20 -24.26
N VAL A 76 6.60 12.15 -23.35
CA VAL A 76 6.85 12.07 -21.92
C VAL A 76 7.36 10.66 -21.58
N PRO A 77 8.45 10.52 -20.80
CA PRO A 77 8.94 9.20 -20.44
C PRO A 77 7.90 8.43 -19.61
N ALA A 78 7.66 7.15 -19.91
CA ALA A 78 6.72 6.28 -19.19
C ALA A 78 7.05 6.14 -17.67
N GLN A 79 8.26 6.56 -17.28
CA GLN A 79 8.76 6.65 -15.91
C GLN A 79 7.93 7.59 -15.02
N LEU A 80 7.05 8.43 -15.57
CA LEU A 80 6.16 9.29 -14.79
C LEU A 80 5.35 8.48 -13.75
N ILE A 81 4.95 7.26 -14.09
CA ILE A 81 4.19 6.44 -13.17
C ILE A 81 5.01 5.96 -11.97
N ASP A 82 6.29 5.71 -12.17
CA ASP A 82 7.20 5.27 -11.11
C ASP A 82 7.47 6.43 -10.15
N ILE A 83 7.54 7.67 -10.64
CA ILE A 83 7.64 8.88 -9.81
C ILE A 83 6.40 9.03 -8.94
N ILE A 84 5.19 8.85 -9.51
CA ILE A 84 3.94 8.93 -8.73
C ILE A 84 3.91 7.83 -7.66
N GLN A 85 4.28 6.60 -8.01
CA GLN A 85 4.39 5.51 -7.02
C GLN A 85 5.38 5.86 -5.91
N ALA A 86 6.55 6.40 -6.24
CA ALA A 86 7.56 6.83 -5.28
C ALA A 86 7.04 7.92 -4.32
N LEU A 87 6.25 8.88 -4.82
CA LEU A 87 5.60 9.89 -3.99
C LEU A 87 4.58 9.26 -3.03
N ILE A 88 3.77 8.30 -3.50
CA ILE A 88 2.83 7.57 -2.64
C ILE A 88 3.58 6.83 -1.54
N PHE A 89 4.67 6.14 -1.88
CA PHE A 89 5.53 5.49 -0.89
C PHE A 89 6.13 6.48 0.11
N LEU A 90 6.60 7.64 -0.36
CA LEU A 90 7.17 8.69 0.50
C LEU A 90 6.13 9.22 1.51
N PHE A 91 4.93 9.56 1.06
CA PHE A 91 3.87 10.05 1.93
C PHE A 91 3.39 8.97 2.92
N PHE A 92 3.24 7.73 2.45
CA PHE A 92 2.86 6.62 3.31
C PHE A 92 3.94 6.31 4.37
N ALA A 93 5.21 6.28 3.96
CA ALA A 93 6.33 6.07 4.87
C ALA A 93 6.42 7.22 5.90
N ALA A 94 6.20 8.46 5.46
CA ALA A 94 6.17 9.62 6.35
C ALA A 94 5.03 9.52 7.37
N GLU A 95 3.81 9.16 6.95
CA GLU A 95 2.68 8.96 7.87
C GLU A 95 2.95 7.83 8.87
N GLN A 96 3.44 6.68 8.40
CA GLN A 96 3.77 5.54 9.24
C GLN A 96 4.88 5.87 10.25
N PHE A 97 5.90 6.63 9.83
CA PHE A 97 6.97 7.09 10.69
C PHE A 97 6.45 8.05 11.77
N LEU A 98 5.62 9.03 11.38
CA LEU A 98 5.04 10.02 12.30
C LEU A 98 4.04 9.37 13.28
N SER A 99 3.23 8.42 12.81
CA SER A 99 2.29 7.63 13.62
C SER A 99 3.01 6.80 14.68
N ARG A 100 4.07 6.08 14.28
CA ARG A 100 4.94 5.33 15.20
C ARG A 100 5.64 6.24 16.22
N TYR A 101 6.06 7.43 15.80
CA TYR A 101 6.71 8.41 16.68
C TYR A 101 5.73 9.01 17.70
N ARG A 102 4.50 9.35 17.26
CA ARG A 102 3.41 9.79 18.15
C ARG A 102 3.01 8.72 19.15
N GLN A 103 2.92 7.45 18.75
CA GLN A 103 2.64 6.37 19.69
C GLN A 103 3.71 6.26 20.77
N LYS A 104 5.01 6.34 20.42
CA LYS A 104 6.08 6.31 21.43
C LYS A 104 6.00 7.45 22.44
N LEU A 105 5.59 8.65 22.00
CA LEU A 105 5.43 9.81 22.87
C LEU A 105 4.17 9.74 23.75
N VAL A 106 3.04 9.27 23.21
CA VAL A 106 1.79 9.14 23.96
C VAL A 106 1.87 8.02 25.00
N VAL A 107 2.45 6.87 24.65
CA VAL A 107 2.61 5.73 25.58
C VAL A 107 3.51 6.12 26.76
N ARG A 108 4.51 6.97 26.53
CA ARG A 108 5.38 7.51 27.59
C ARG A 108 4.63 8.44 28.55
N ASN A 109 3.72 9.27 28.03
CA ASN A 109 2.90 10.16 28.86
C ASN A 109 1.86 9.39 29.67
N THR A 110 1.19 8.39 29.08
CA THR A 110 0.23 7.54 29.80
C THR A 110 0.91 6.70 30.87
N GLN A 111 2.15 6.24 30.66
CA GLN A 111 2.90 5.50 31.67
C GLN A 111 3.37 6.40 32.83
N ALA A 112 3.67 7.68 32.55
CA ALA A 112 3.95 8.67 33.58
C ALA A 112 2.70 9.04 34.40
N GLU A 113 1.53 9.13 33.77
CA GLU A 113 0.24 9.32 34.47
C GLU A 113 -0.16 8.10 35.30
N LEU A 114 0.06 6.87 34.79
CA LEU A 114 -0.18 5.63 35.54
C LEU A 114 0.80 5.45 36.72
N ALA A 115 2.06 5.84 36.56
CA ALA A 115 3.05 5.84 37.65
C ALA A 115 2.73 6.91 38.71
N ALA A 116 2.26 8.09 38.32
CA ALA A 116 1.80 9.14 39.24
C ALA A 116 0.51 8.74 39.99
N LYS A 117 -0.33 7.87 39.42
CA LYS A 117 -1.54 7.34 40.07
C LYS A 117 -1.27 6.15 40.99
N ALA A 118 -0.08 5.56 40.95
CA ALA A 118 0.30 4.42 41.82
C ALA A 118 0.87 4.86 43.18
N SER A 119 1.26 6.12 43.35
CA SER A 119 1.82 6.67 44.60
C SER A 119 0.90 7.50 45.53
N PRO A 120 -0.45 7.58 45.40
CA PRO A 120 -1.27 8.24 46.43
C PRO A 120 -1.99 7.33 47.46
N THR A 121 -1.86 5.99 47.44
CA THR A 121 -2.69 5.12 48.32
C THR A 121 -1.91 4.17 49.24
N GLU A 122 -0.70 4.54 49.65
CA GLU A 122 -0.02 3.94 50.81
C GLU A 122 0.54 5.07 51.69
N GLY A 123 -0.23 5.52 52.69
CA GLY A 123 0.32 6.38 53.74
C GLY A 123 -0.53 7.57 54.20
N SER A 124 -1.75 7.32 54.68
CA SER A 124 -2.35 8.08 55.79
C SER A 124 -3.69 7.46 56.15
N VAL A 125 -4.13 7.24 57.39
CA VAL A 125 -3.59 7.34 58.76
C VAL A 125 -4.81 6.92 59.60
N LYS A 126 -4.58 6.08 60.62
CA LYS A 126 -5.49 5.65 61.71
C LYS A 126 -6.42 4.47 61.44
#